data_AF-A0A8J3CQ07-F1
#
_entry.id   AF-A0A8J3CQ07-F1
#
_cell.length_a   1.000
_cell.length_b   1.000
_cell.length_c   1.000
_cell.angle_alpha   90.00
_cell.angle_beta   90.00
_cell.angle_gamma   90.00
#
_symmetry.space_group_name_H-M   'P 1'
#
loop_
_entity.id
_entity.type
_entity.pdbx_description
1 polymer ?
#
loop_
_entity_poly.entity_id
_entity_poly.type
_entity_poly.pdbx_seq_one_letter_code
_entity_poly.pdbx_strand_id
1 'polypeptide(L)'
;MLPLEPTPYSKDYEITDAMFGAFRSPGGMPFFWKLLGWGTLLFTVMGLLLIKPMLESYVDIIRIGIMVETDPDQAARMFGVIGQFFFQIILFLFGYTLGVALIRAAFFRAYYYDDFGGTIPFKLGADEVRQFLAYLGFYAVIMVFILLLTLAVMIPSSIIAAVSSGESVAVMVLIMIVLYIAMIAGYIWIGVRLSCASALTAFNGRTHVLAARYVSKNRFWALFGSILVAGIMGYVASNIGTTLGMQLAFPDLSFAEYIKLSSGLDSESTLETLERLSESASFNVMSVLAIILISVGYSFYNLLLSGPQAYFTRQWAESGAAAYEDSHP
;
A
#
# COMPACT_ATOMS: atom_id res chain seq x y z
N MET A 1 31.89 6.42 -5.12
CA MET A 1 30.87 7.36 -4.62
C MET A 1 29.76 7.40 -5.66
N LEU A 2 28.49 7.37 -5.25
CA LEU A 2 27.40 7.49 -6.24
C LEU A 2 27.39 8.91 -6.82
N PRO A 3 27.12 9.07 -8.11
CA PRO A 3 26.91 10.38 -8.70
C PRO A 3 25.68 11.01 -8.06
N LEU A 4 25.88 12.11 -7.33
CA LEU A 4 24.80 12.89 -6.73
C LEU A 4 24.08 13.76 -7.76
N GLU A 5 24.56 13.77 -9.00
CA GLU A 5 24.02 14.59 -10.08
C GLU A 5 22.96 13.82 -10.89
N PRO A 6 21.86 14.50 -11.24
CA PRO A 6 20.81 13.90 -12.07
C PRO A 6 21.32 13.68 -13.49
N THR A 7 21.27 12.44 -13.96
CA THR A 7 21.64 12.11 -15.34
C THR A 7 20.49 12.42 -16.31
N PRO A 8 20.79 12.78 -17.57
CA PRO A 8 19.78 13.00 -18.60
C PRO A 8 18.91 11.75 -18.82
N TYR A 9 17.71 11.97 -19.37
CA TYR A 9 16.72 10.93 -19.66
C TYR A 9 17.11 10.20 -20.95
N SER A 10 17.21 8.86 -20.93
CA SER A 10 17.44 8.10 -22.15
C SER A 10 16.22 8.22 -23.07
N LYS A 11 16.44 8.37 -24.38
CA LYS A 11 15.37 8.44 -25.38
C LYS A 11 14.66 7.09 -25.57
N ASP A 12 15.26 5.98 -25.15
CA ASP A 12 14.76 4.62 -25.40
C ASP A 12 13.83 4.12 -24.28
N TYR A 13 13.08 5.02 -23.65
CA TYR A 13 12.13 4.62 -22.60
C TYR A 13 10.88 3.98 -23.20
N GLU A 14 10.71 2.69 -22.91
CA GLU A 14 9.48 1.97 -23.15
C GLU A 14 8.74 1.73 -21.83
N ILE A 15 7.53 2.30 -21.72
CA ILE A 15 6.65 2.11 -20.55
C ILE A 15 6.42 0.62 -20.25
N THR A 16 6.27 -0.18 -21.31
CA THR A 16 6.09 -1.63 -21.25
C THR A 16 7.24 -2.32 -20.52
N ASP A 17 8.48 -1.89 -20.76
CA ASP A 17 9.67 -2.50 -20.15
C ASP A 17 9.75 -2.21 -18.66
N ALA A 18 9.42 -0.98 -18.26
CA ALA A 18 9.35 -0.60 -16.85
C ALA A 18 8.22 -1.36 -16.12
N MET A 19 7.04 -1.45 -16.72
CA MET A 19 5.87 -2.10 -16.11
C MET A 19 6.03 -3.61 -15.99
N PHE A 20 6.46 -4.27 -17.07
CA PHE A 20 6.64 -5.71 -17.10
C PHE A 20 8.03 -6.15 -16.62
N GLY A 21 8.81 -5.23 -16.04
CA GLY A 21 10.14 -5.51 -15.48
C GLY A 21 10.11 -6.63 -14.43
N ALA A 22 8.98 -6.86 -13.75
CA ALA A 22 8.80 -8.00 -12.87
C ALA A 22 8.84 -9.35 -13.61
N PHE A 23 8.17 -9.44 -14.76
CA PHE A 23 8.10 -10.64 -15.61
C PHE A 23 9.35 -10.83 -16.46
N ARG A 24 10.01 -9.72 -16.82
CA ARG A 24 11.26 -9.67 -17.57
C ARG A 24 12.50 -9.63 -16.68
N SER A 25 12.35 -9.94 -15.39
CA SER A 25 13.49 -10.08 -14.50
C SER A 25 14.44 -11.19 -15.02
N PRO A 26 15.73 -11.18 -14.65
CA PRO A 26 16.69 -12.18 -15.16
C PRO A 26 16.28 -13.65 -14.93
N GLY A 27 15.44 -13.92 -13.92
CA GLY A 27 14.89 -15.26 -13.64
C GLY A 27 13.59 -15.58 -14.39
N GLY A 28 13.10 -14.65 -15.20
CA GLY A 28 11.92 -14.74 -16.05
C GLY A 28 10.62 -15.05 -15.30
N MET A 29 9.68 -15.64 -16.04
CA MET A 29 8.37 -16.07 -15.53
C MET A 29 8.45 -17.08 -14.36
N PRO A 30 9.36 -18.08 -14.34
CA PRO A 30 9.44 -19.01 -13.22
C PRO A 30 9.73 -18.31 -11.89
N PHE A 31 10.65 -17.35 -11.88
CA PHE A 31 10.97 -16.58 -10.67
C PHE A 31 9.80 -15.67 -10.24
N PHE A 32 9.11 -15.06 -11.20
CA PHE A 32 7.90 -14.29 -10.93
C PHE A 32 6.83 -15.13 -10.22
N TRP A 33 6.48 -16.31 -10.76
CA TRP A 33 5.49 -17.20 -10.14
C TRP A 33 5.92 -17.71 -8.77
N LYS A 34 7.22 -17.96 -8.58
CA LYS A 34 7.79 -18.33 -7.28
C LYS A 34 7.59 -17.21 -6.26
N LEU A 35 7.90 -15.96 -6.61
CA LEU A 35 7.66 -14.81 -5.73
C LEU A 35 6.17 -14.60 -5.46
N LEU A 36 5.33 -14.73 -6.48
CA LEU A 36 3.88 -14.60 -6.34
C LEU A 36 3.33 -15.66 -5.38
N GLY A 37 3.74 -16.93 -5.53
CA GLY A 37 3.30 -18.02 -4.68
C GLY A 37 3.69 -17.83 -3.21
N TRP A 38 4.96 -17.48 -2.96
CA TRP A 38 5.45 -17.22 -1.60
C TRP A 38 4.85 -15.95 -0.99
N GLY A 39 4.66 -14.89 -1.77
CA GLY A 39 3.98 -13.67 -1.33
C GLY A 39 2.50 -13.91 -0.99
N THR A 40 1.81 -14.69 -1.83
CA THR A 40 0.43 -15.14 -1.58
C THR A 40 0.34 -15.94 -0.29
N LEU A 41 1.25 -16.90 -0.08
CA LEU A 41 1.27 -17.70 1.14
C LEU A 41 1.45 -16.82 2.38
N LEU A 42 2.37 -15.86 2.34
CA LEU A 42 2.63 -14.95 3.44
C LEU A 42 1.39 -14.10 3.79
N PHE A 43 0.76 -13.47 2.79
CA PHE A 43 -0.45 -12.67 3.02
C PHE A 43 -1.64 -13.54 3.43
N THR A 44 -1.71 -14.78 2.97
CA THR A 44 -2.75 -15.73 3.37
C THR A 44 -2.63 -16.08 4.83
N VAL A 45 -1.44 -16.46 5.30
CA VAL A 45 -1.18 -16.75 6.71
C VAL A 45 -1.54 -15.55 7.58
N MET A 46 -1.14 -14.34 7.17
CA MET A 46 -1.48 -13.12 7.89
C MET A 46 -2.99 -12.87 7.93
N GLY A 47 -3.69 -13.04 6.81
CA GLY A 47 -5.14 -12.91 6.73
C GLY A 47 -5.85 -13.90 7.65
N LEU A 48 -5.45 -15.17 7.64
CA LEU A 48 -6.02 -16.20 8.50
C LEU A 48 -5.83 -15.91 9.99
N LEU A 49 -4.69 -15.33 10.38
CA LEU A 49 -4.39 -15.02 11.78
C LEU A 49 -5.14 -13.79 12.30
N LEU A 50 -5.44 -12.82 11.43
CA LEU A 50 -5.88 -11.49 11.87
C LEU A 50 -7.29 -11.09 11.43
N ILE A 51 -7.82 -11.62 10.32
CA ILE A 51 -9.13 -11.20 9.80
C ILE A 51 -10.26 -11.53 10.79
N LYS A 52 -10.27 -12.74 11.35
CA LYS A 52 -11.31 -13.16 12.30
C LYS A 52 -11.37 -12.28 13.55
N PRO A 53 -10.28 -12.11 14.34
CA PRO A 53 -10.35 -11.28 15.54
C PRO A 53 -10.64 -9.81 15.23
N MET A 54 -10.25 -9.31 14.04
CA MET A 54 -10.64 -7.98 13.57
C MET A 54 -12.14 -7.88 13.31
N LEU A 55 -12.74 -8.87 12.66
CA LEU A 55 -14.17 -8.90 12.37
C LEU A 55 -15.01 -9.00 13.66
N GLU A 56 -14.60 -9.84 14.61
CA GLU A 56 -15.23 -9.95 15.93
C GLU A 56 -15.19 -8.60 16.67
N SER A 57 -14.01 -7.95 16.69
CA SER A 57 -13.86 -6.65 17.36
C SER A 57 -14.70 -5.56 16.66
N TYR A 58 -14.86 -5.63 15.34
CA TYR A 58 -15.70 -4.72 14.58
C TYR A 58 -17.19 -4.90 14.90
N VAL A 59 -17.67 -6.16 15.00
CA VAL A 59 -19.03 -6.48 15.45
C VAL A 59 -19.27 -5.91 16.85
N ASP A 60 -18.32 -6.10 17.77
CA ASP A 60 -18.43 -5.60 19.14
C ASP A 60 -18.47 -4.08 19.21
N ILE A 61 -17.74 -3.36 18.35
CA ILE A 61 -17.82 -1.89 18.25
C ILE A 61 -19.24 -1.45 17.88
N ILE A 62 -19.88 -2.09 16.89
CA ILE A 62 -21.24 -1.73 16.46
C ILE A 62 -22.24 -2.04 17.57
N ARG A 63 -22.16 -3.23 18.19
CA ARG A 63 -23.03 -3.63 19.30
C ARG A 63 -22.96 -2.64 20.45
N ILE A 64 -21.75 -2.28 20.89
CA ILE A 64 -21.56 -1.34 22.00
C ILE A 64 -22.00 0.07 21.57
N GLY A 65 -21.75 0.47 20.33
CA GLY A 65 -22.18 1.76 19.79
C GLY A 65 -23.70 1.96 19.92
N ILE A 66 -24.50 0.95 19.58
CA ILE A 66 -25.95 0.96 19.76
C ILE A 66 -26.31 1.08 21.25
N MET A 67 -25.60 0.38 22.14
CA MET A 67 -25.86 0.44 23.58
C MET A 67 -25.52 1.80 24.20
N VAL A 68 -24.46 2.48 23.72
CA VAL A 68 -24.03 3.79 24.23
C VAL A 68 -25.10 4.87 24.02
N GLU A 69 -25.91 4.76 22.97
CA GLU A 69 -27.05 5.67 22.76
C GLU A 69 -28.09 5.56 23.88
N THR A 70 -28.20 4.37 24.48
CA THR A 70 -29.17 4.07 25.56
C THR A 70 -28.58 4.14 26.97
N ASP A 71 -27.27 3.92 27.11
CA ASP A 71 -26.55 3.87 28.39
C ASP A 71 -25.15 4.52 28.23
N PRO A 72 -25.01 5.79 28.62
CA PRO A 72 -23.74 6.52 28.53
C PRO A 72 -22.58 5.88 29.29
N ASP A 73 -22.84 5.04 30.29
CA ASP A 73 -21.79 4.37 31.08
C ASP A 73 -21.06 3.28 30.26
N GLN A 74 -21.62 2.83 29.13
CA GLN A 74 -20.96 1.91 28.20
C GLN A 74 -19.83 2.56 27.40
N ALA A 75 -19.72 3.90 27.40
CA ALA A 75 -18.71 4.61 26.63
C ALA A 75 -17.28 4.17 26.96
N ALA A 76 -17.00 3.88 28.24
CA ALA A 76 -15.68 3.38 28.67
C ALA A 76 -15.35 2.00 28.07
N ARG A 77 -16.34 1.11 27.94
CA ARG A 77 -16.16 -0.20 27.29
C ARG A 77 -15.93 -0.06 25.80
N MET A 78 -16.64 0.87 25.16
CA MET A 78 -16.46 1.19 23.74
C MET A 78 -15.01 1.57 23.43
N PHE A 79 -14.39 2.43 24.26
CA PHE A 79 -12.97 2.78 24.11
C PHE A 79 -12.03 1.57 24.23
N GLY A 80 -12.34 0.62 25.12
CA GLY A 80 -11.58 -0.62 25.26
C GLY A 80 -11.59 -1.47 23.99
N VAL A 81 -12.78 -1.70 23.42
CA VAL A 81 -12.93 -2.51 22.19
C VAL A 81 -12.35 -1.80 20.97
N ILE A 82 -12.56 -0.48 20.85
CA ILE A 82 -11.93 0.34 19.81
C ILE A 82 -10.41 0.23 19.90
N GLY A 83 -9.83 0.33 21.11
CA GLY A 83 -8.39 0.18 21.34
C GLY A 83 -7.87 -1.19 20.89
N GLN A 84 -8.58 -2.26 21.20
CA GLN A 84 -8.25 -3.62 20.76
C GLN A 84 -8.31 -3.75 19.22
N PHE A 85 -9.34 -3.21 18.58
CA PHE A 85 -9.48 -3.22 17.12
C PHE A 85 -8.33 -2.47 16.44
N PHE A 86 -7.95 -1.28 16.93
CA PHE A 86 -6.81 -0.54 16.41
C PHE A 86 -5.49 -1.28 16.60
N PHE A 87 -5.30 -1.96 17.73
CA PHE A 87 -4.11 -2.79 17.94
C PHE A 87 -4.02 -3.92 16.89
N GLN A 88 -5.13 -4.59 16.57
CA GLN A 88 -5.17 -5.62 15.53
C GLN A 88 -4.89 -5.05 14.14
N ILE A 89 -5.42 -3.86 13.81
CA ILE A 89 -5.08 -3.15 12.57
C ILE A 89 -3.58 -2.87 12.49
N ILE A 90 -2.97 -2.39 13.58
CA ILE A 90 -1.53 -2.10 13.61
C ILE A 90 -0.73 -3.39 13.38
N LEU A 91 -1.11 -4.50 14.01
CA LEU A 91 -0.48 -5.80 13.77
C LEU A 91 -0.63 -6.26 12.31
N PHE A 92 -1.81 -6.07 11.72
CA PHE A 92 -2.07 -6.40 10.32
C PHE A 92 -1.22 -5.55 9.38
N LEU A 93 -1.18 -4.23 9.59
CA LEU A 93 -0.36 -3.31 8.81
C LEU A 93 1.14 -3.62 8.94
N PHE A 94 1.60 -3.98 10.14
CA PHE A 94 2.98 -4.38 10.38
C PHE A 94 3.32 -5.67 9.61
N GLY A 95 2.49 -6.70 9.74
CA GLY A 95 2.66 -7.96 9.01
C GLY A 95 2.64 -7.75 7.50
N TYR A 96 1.75 -6.88 7.01
CA TYR A 96 1.61 -6.58 5.60
C TYR A 96 2.86 -5.87 5.08
N THR A 97 3.31 -4.85 5.80
CA THR A 97 4.53 -4.08 5.53
C THR A 97 5.75 -5.00 5.49
N LEU A 98 5.86 -5.93 6.45
CA LEU A 98 6.91 -6.93 6.46
C LEU A 98 6.85 -7.84 5.23
N GLY A 99 5.65 -8.35 4.89
CA GLY A 99 5.43 -9.15 3.69
C GLY A 99 5.85 -8.46 2.40
N VAL A 100 5.43 -7.21 2.23
CA VAL A 100 5.83 -6.38 1.08
C VAL A 100 7.35 -6.18 1.05
N ALA A 101 7.98 -5.89 2.20
CA ALA A 101 9.42 -5.72 2.28
C ALA A 101 10.19 -6.99 1.86
N LEU A 102 9.75 -8.17 2.29
CA LEU A 102 10.34 -9.46 1.92
C LEU A 102 10.21 -9.74 0.41
N ILE A 103 9.03 -9.53 -0.16
CA ILE A 103 8.78 -9.71 -1.60
C ILE A 103 9.66 -8.76 -2.41
N ARG A 104 9.71 -7.48 -2.03
CA ARG A 104 10.49 -6.46 -2.73
C ARG A 104 11.99 -6.69 -2.62
N ALA A 105 12.49 -7.04 -1.43
CA ALA A 105 13.91 -7.34 -1.25
C ALA A 105 14.34 -8.54 -2.09
N ALA A 106 13.55 -9.62 -2.11
CA ALA A 106 13.83 -10.78 -2.95
C ALA A 106 13.76 -10.43 -4.44
N PHE A 107 12.78 -9.62 -4.85
CA PHE A 107 12.67 -9.14 -6.22
C PHE A 107 13.88 -8.30 -6.66
N PHE A 108 14.24 -7.27 -5.90
CA PHE A 108 15.36 -6.40 -6.26
C PHE A 108 16.71 -7.12 -6.21
N ARG A 109 16.90 -8.06 -5.29
CA ARG A 109 18.11 -8.88 -5.24
C ARG A 109 18.28 -9.71 -6.51
N ALA A 110 17.23 -10.39 -6.95
CA ALA A 110 17.24 -11.12 -8.21
C ALA A 110 17.41 -10.19 -9.43
N TYR A 111 16.86 -8.98 -9.37
CA TYR A 111 16.94 -8.02 -10.46
C TYR A 111 18.32 -7.37 -10.62
N TYR A 112 19.02 -7.08 -9.52
CA TYR A 112 20.32 -6.40 -9.53
C TYR A 112 21.53 -7.32 -9.46
N TYR A 113 21.40 -8.49 -8.84
CA TYR A 113 22.53 -9.36 -8.53
C TYR A 113 22.35 -10.79 -9.04
N ASP A 114 21.30 -11.06 -9.83
CA ASP A 114 20.96 -12.40 -10.34
C ASP A 114 20.87 -13.48 -9.23
N ASP A 115 20.59 -13.09 -7.98
CA ASP A 115 20.40 -14.01 -6.85
C ASP A 115 18.92 -14.32 -6.63
N PHE A 116 18.48 -15.45 -7.17
CA PHE A 116 17.11 -15.95 -7.11
C PHE A 116 16.75 -16.69 -5.82
N GLY A 117 17.71 -16.88 -4.91
CA GLY A 117 17.57 -17.67 -3.69
C GLY A 117 17.29 -19.17 -3.92
N GLY A 118 17.19 -19.92 -2.82
CA GLY A 118 16.80 -21.35 -2.82
C GLY A 118 15.29 -21.54 -3.02
N THR A 119 14.70 -22.65 -2.57
CA THR A 119 13.24 -22.91 -2.71
C THR A 119 12.38 -21.76 -2.17
N ILE A 120 12.79 -21.19 -1.04
CA ILE A 120 12.21 -19.98 -0.45
C ILE A 120 13.06 -18.79 -0.91
N PRO A 121 12.51 -17.83 -1.68
CA PRO A 121 13.26 -16.69 -2.19
C PRO A 121 13.55 -15.65 -1.11
N PHE A 122 12.81 -15.68 0.00
CA PHE A 122 12.99 -14.79 1.14
C PHE A 122 14.20 -15.23 1.97
N LYS A 123 15.10 -14.29 2.25
CA LYS A 123 16.16 -14.44 3.25
C LYS A 123 15.80 -13.51 4.39
N LEU A 124 16.15 -13.83 5.63
CA LEU A 124 16.04 -12.86 6.73
C LEU A 124 17.43 -12.29 6.94
N GLY A 125 17.76 -11.25 6.17
CA GLY A 125 19.06 -10.61 6.18
C GLY A 125 18.98 -9.11 6.40
N ALA A 126 20.16 -8.48 6.33
CA ALA A 126 20.27 -7.03 6.44
C ALA A 126 19.46 -6.31 5.35
N ASP A 127 19.33 -6.88 4.16
CA ASP A 127 18.64 -6.25 3.03
C ASP A 127 17.13 -6.18 3.26
N GLU A 128 16.54 -7.24 3.81
CA GLU A 128 15.11 -7.26 4.16
C GLU A 128 14.79 -6.28 5.29
N VAL A 129 15.66 -6.19 6.31
CA VAL A 129 15.51 -5.20 7.40
C VAL A 129 15.66 -3.78 6.85
N ARG A 130 16.65 -3.52 6.00
CA ARG A 130 16.82 -2.21 5.34
C ARG A 130 15.60 -1.87 4.51
N GLN A 131 15.01 -2.85 3.84
CA GLN A 131 13.83 -2.62 3.01
C GLN A 131 12.58 -2.34 3.83
N PHE A 132 12.41 -3.07 4.93
CA PHE A 132 11.39 -2.79 5.92
C PHE A 132 11.52 -1.37 6.47
N LEU A 133 12.75 -0.97 6.86
CA LEU A 133 13.02 0.39 7.34
C LEU A 133 12.80 1.47 6.27
N ALA A 134 13.14 1.21 5.01
CA ALA A 134 12.88 2.12 3.90
C ALA A 134 11.37 2.32 3.69
N TYR A 135 10.59 1.25 3.79
CA TYR A 135 9.14 1.29 3.65
C TYR A 135 8.48 1.97 4.85
N LEU A 136 8.96 1.69 6.07
CA LEU A 136 8.53 2.39 7.29
C LEU A 136 8.86 3.88 7.23
N GLY A 137 10.05 4.24 6.75
CA GLY A 137 10.45 5.63 6.54
C GLY A 137 9.59 6.34 5.49
N PHE A 138 9.24 5.66 4.40
CA PHE A 138 8.29 6.16 3.40
C PHE A 138 6.92 6.43 4.03
N TYR A 139 6.38 5.49 4.79
CA TYR A 139 5.12 5.68 5.50
C TYR A 139 5.18 6.80 6.54
N ALA A 140 6.29 6.92 7.29
CA ALA A 140 6.48 8.00 8.24
C ALA A 140 6.45 9.37 7.55
N VAL A 141 7.12 9.51 6.40
CA VAL A 141 7.09 10.76 5.60
C VAL A 141 5.69 11.06 5.10
N ILE A 142 4.99 10.06 4.57
CA ILE A 142 3.60 10.22 4.11
C ILE A 142 2.68 10.59 5.28
N MET A 143 2.83 9.95 6.44
CA MET A 143 1.99 10.21 7.61
C MET A 143 2.20 11.62 8.14
N VAL A 144 3.46 12.08 8.23
CA VAL A 144 3.79 13.47 8.60
C VAL A 144 3.19 14.44 7.58
N PHE A 145 3.29 14.14 6.29
CA PHE A 145 2.71 14.98 5.24
C PHE A 145 1.18 15.07 5.35
N ILE A 146 0.49 13.94 5.52
CA ILE A 146 -0.96 13.89 5.72
C ILE A 146 -1.34 14.67 6.99
N LEU A 147 -0.64 14.47 8.10
CA LEU A 147 -0.89 15.19 9.36
C LEU A 147 -0.78 16.71 9.17
N LEU A 148 0.30 17.18 8.53
CA LEU A 148 0.52 18.60 8.27
C LEU A 148 -0.59 19.18 7.39
N LEU A 149 -1.06 18.44 6.39
CA LEU A 149 -2.16 18.85 5.53
C LEU A 149 -3.51 18.86 6.26
N THR A 150 -3.78 17.84 7.07
CA THR A 150 -4.99 17.80 7.91
C THR A 150 -5.01 18.99 8.84
N LEU A 151 -3.89 19.34 9.48
CA LEU A 151 -3.78 20.55 10.30
C LEU A 151 -3.97 21.83 9.47
N ALA A 152 -3.38 21.91 8.28
CA ALA A 152 -3.54 23.05 7.38
C ALA A 152 -4.97 23.24 6.88
N VAL A 153 -5.78 22.18 6.84
CA VAL A 153 -7.21 22.23 6.48
C VAL A 153 -8.10 22.48 7.71
N MET A 154 -7.83 21.82 8.84
CA MET A 154 -8.65 21.90 10.06
C MET A 154 -8.54 23.26 10.77
N ILE A 155 -7.35 23.87 10.79
CA ILE A 155 -7.15 25.14 11.50
C ILE A 155 -7.97 26.27 10.83
N PRO A 156 -7.90 26.51 9.51
CA PRO A 156 -8.73 27.51 8.87
C PRO A 156 -10.22 27.19 8.96
N SER A 157 -10.61 25.92 8.79
CA SER A 157 -12.03 25.54 8.83
C SER A 157 -12.66 25.78 10.21
N SER A 158 -11.93 25.50 11.30
CA SER A 158 -12.40 25.76 12.66
C SER A 158 -12.49 27.25 13.01
N ILE A 159 -11.50 28.07 12.61
CA ILE A 159 -11.54 29.52 12.80
C ILE A 159 -12.71 30.14 12.04
N ILE A 160 -12.94 29.69 10.79
CA ILE A 160 -14.02 30.22 9.97
C ILE A 160 -15.38 29.79 10.51
N ALA A 161 -15.55 28.53 10.93
CA ALA A 161 -16.79 28.07 11.57
C ALA A 161 -17.16 28.88 12.82
N ALA A 162 -16.16 29.43 13.53
CA ALA A 162 -16.37 30.30 14.67
C ALA A 162 -16.74 31.76 14.32
N VAL A 163 -16.48 32.21 13.08
CA VAL A 163 -16.58 33.63 12.67
C VAL A 163 -17.61 33.87 11.55
N SER A 164 -18.04 32.84 10.81
CA SER A 164 -18.85 33.01 9.59
C SER A 164 -20.34 33.26 9.86
N SER A 165 -20.81 34.46 9.49
CA SER A 165 -22.22 34.73 9.20
C SER A 165 -22.52 34.42 7.72
N GLY A 166 -23.32 33.38 7.43
CA GLY A 166 -24.08 33.10 6.19
C GLY A 166 -23.39 33.16 4.81
N GLU A 167 -22.87 34.31 4.40
CA GLU A 167 -22.39 34.58 3.03
C GLU A 167 -20.98 34.05 2.74
N SER A 168 -20.20 33.70 3.77
CA SER A 168 -18.82 33.20 3.62
C SER A 168 -18.70 31.71 3.28
N VAL A 169 -19.80 30.96 3.27
CA VAL A 169 -19.79 29.50 3.08
C VAL A 169 -19.34 29.10 1.66
N ALA A 170 -19.77 29.84 0.63
CA ALA A 170 -19.42 29.51 -0.77
C ALA A 170 -17.91 29.64 -1.06
N VAL A 171 -17.29 30.71 -0.54
CA VAL A 171 -15.84 30.92 -0.66
C VAL A 171 -15.08 29.82 0.10
N MET A 172 -15.59 29.37 1.24
CA MET A 172 -14.99 28.29 2.04
C MET A 172 -14.99 26.95 1.30
N VAL A 173 -16.11 26.57 0.69
CA VAL A 173 -16.20 25.32 -0.09
C VAL A 173 -15.16 25.33 -1.21
N LEU A 174 -14.99 26.46 -1.90
CA LEU A 174 -14.00 26.60 -2.96
C LEU A 174 -12.55 26.46 -2.44
N ILE A 175 -12.22 27.09 -1.31
CA ILE A 175 -10.90 26.95 -0.66
C ILE A 175 -10.64 25.50 -0.26
N MET A 176 -11.63 24.82 0.33
CA MET A 176 -11.51 23.42 0.74
C MET A 176 -11.27 22.49 -0.46
N ILE A 177 -11.96 22.71 -1.58
CA ILE A 177 -11.73 21.97 -2.83
C ILE A 177 -10.29 22.19 -3.33
N VAL A 178 -9.81 23.44 -3.36
CA VAL A 178 -8.45 23.75 -3.81
C VAL A 178 -7.39 23.12 -2.90
N LEU A 179 -7.57 23.19 -1.58
CA LEU A 179 -6.68 22.55 -0.61
C LEU A 179 -6.68 21.03 -0.76
N TYR A 180 -7.84 20.43 -1.01
CA TYR A 180 -7.97 18.98 -1.24
C TYR A 180 -7.28 18.54 -2.54
N ILE A 181 -7.42 19.30 -3.62
CA ILE A 181 -6.69 19.04 -4.87
C ILE A 181 -5.17 19.18 -4.65
N ALA A 182 -4.74 20.23 -3.96
CA ALA A 182 -3.33 20.43 -3.60
C ALA A 182 -2.79 19.28 -2.72
N MET A 183 -3.62 18.76 -1.82
CA MET A 183 -3.33 17.60 -0.97
C MET A 183 -3.08 16.35 -1.83
N ILE A 184 -3.98 16.03 -2.76
CA ILE A 184 -3.84 14.89 -3.67
C ILE A 184 -2.61 15.06 -4.56
N ALA A 185 -2.42 16.24 -5.14
CA ALA A 185 -1.28 16.53 -6.01
C ALA A 185 0.06 16.39 -5.25
N GLY A 186 0.12 16.91 -4.02
CA GLY A 186 1.30 16.77 -3.16
C GLY A 186 1.55 15.32 -2.74
N TYR A 187 0.50 14.56 -2.43
CA TYR A 187 0.60 13.14 -2.09
C TYR A 187 1.17 12.32 -3.27
N ILE A 188 0.64 12.55 -4.48
CA ILE A 188 1.15 11.92 -5.70
C ILE A 188 2.60 12.34 -5.95
N TRP A 189 2.91 13.63 -5.80
CA TRP A 189 4.25 14.16 -6.04
C TRP A 189 5.29 13.54 -5.10
N ILE A 190 5.00 13.47 -3.79
CA ILE A 190 5.87 12.84 -2.80
C ILE A 190 5.96 11.33 -3.05
N GLY A 191 4.83 10.67 -3.27
CA GLY A 191 4.74 9.23 -3.49
C GLY A 191 5.58 8.78 -4.68
N VAL A 192 5.48 9.47 -5.82
CA VAL A 192 6.26 9.18 -7.02
C VAL A 192 7.74 9.42 -6.77
N ARG A 193 8.12 10.55 -6.13
CA ARG A 193 9.54 10.88 -5.90
C ARG A 193 10.23 9.92 -4.94
N LEU A 194 9.51 9.39 -3.96
CA LEU A 194 10.03 8.45 -2.97
C LEU A 194 9.82 6.98 -3.37
N SER A 195 9.08 6.70 -4.44
CA SER A 195 8.81 5.32 -4.89
C SER A 195 10.09 4.51 -5.13
N CYS A 196 11.15 5.11 -5.66
CA CYS A 196 12.44 4.45 -5.91
C CYS A 196 13.29 4.25 -4.65
N ALA A 197 12.88 4.72 -3.47
CA ALA A 197 13.65 4.57 -2.24
C ALA A 197 13.91 3.10 -1.89
N SER A 198 12.91 2.25 -2.13
CA SER A 198 12.96 0.81 -1.90
C SER A 198 14.00 0.16 -2.82
N ALA A 199 13.93 0.44 -4.13
CA ALA A 199 14.86 -0.09 -5.11
C ALA A 199 16.29 0.40 -4.88
N LEU A 200 16.47 1.70 -4.59
CA LEU A 200 17.77 2.31 -4.31
C LEU A 200 18.42 1.75 -3.04
N THR A 201 17.61 1.43 -2.03
CA THR A 201 18.08 0.81 -0.78
C THR A 201 18.63 -0.59 -1.05
N ALA A 202 17.95 -1.38 -1.89
CA ALA A 202 18.41 -2.70 -2.29
C ALA A 202 19.70 -2.63 -3.14
N PHE A 203 19.78 -1.66 -4.06
CA PHE A 203 20.95 -1.49 -4.92
C PHE A 203 22.22 -1.05 -4.19
N ASN A 204 22.10 -0.22 -3.15
CA ASN A 204 23.26 0.33 -2.42
C ASN A 204 23.57 -0.38 -1.09
N GLY A 205 22.69 -1.28 -0.64
CA GLY A 205 22.80 -1.89 0.70
C GLY A 205 22.77 -0.86 1.84
N ARG A 206 22.16 0.32 1.64
CA ARG A 206 22.04 1.39 2.63
C ARG A 206 20.67 2.04 2.55
N THR A 207 20.07 2.35 3.70
CA THR A 207 18.74 2.96 3.77
C THR A 207 18.81 4.41 3.30
N HIS A 208 18.24 4.68 2.13
CA HIS A 208 18.30 6.00 1.48
C HIS A 208 16.90 6.50 1.11
N VAL A 209 16.10 6.86 2.11
CA VAL A 209 14.72 7.33 1.88
C VAL A 209 14.71 8.64 1.09
N LEU A 210 15.48 9.64 1.54
CA LEU A 210 15.48 10.97 0.89
C LEU A 210 16.33 11.03 -0.39
N ALA A 211 17.29 10.12 -0.57
CA ALA A 211 18.14 10.13 -1.77
C ALA A 211 17.39 9.61 -3.02
N ALA A 212 16.26 8.93 -2.84
CA ALA A 212 15.38 8.53 -3.94
C ALA A 212 14.94 9.71 -4.84
N ARG A 213 14.92 10.92 -4.29
CA ARG A 213 14.61 12.15 -5.04
C ARG A 213 15.58 12.42 -6.19
N TYR A 214 16.82 11.93 -6.12
CA TYR A 214 17.82 12.11 -7.17
C TYR A 214 17.54 11.19 -8.37
N VAL A 215 17.07 9.97 -8.10
CA VAL A 215 16.66 9.00 -9.14
C VAL A 215 15.44 9.50 -9.92
N SER A 216 14.47 10.09 -9.22
CA SER A 216 13.24 10.62 -9.83
C SER A 216 13.39 12.01 -10.47
N LYS A 217 14.51 12.71 -10.22
CA LYS A 217 14.76 14.05 -10.77
C LYS A 217 14.89 13.95 -12.30
N ASN A 218 14.18 14.81 -13.01
CA ASN A 218 14.06 14.84 -14.48
C ASN A 218 13.32 13.64 -15.12
N ARG A 219 12.90 12.63 -14.33
CA ARG A 219 12.18 11.43 -14.82
C ARG A 219 10.77 11.32 -14.24
N PHE A 220 10.27 12.38 -13.60
CA PHE A 220 9.02 12.37 -12.84
C PHE A 220 7.82 11.86 -13.65
N TRP A 221 7.59 12.40 -14.85
CA TRP A 221 6.41 12.05 -15.66
C TRP A 221 6.44 10.61 -16.18
N ALA A 222 7.61 10.11 -16.57
CA ALA A 222 7.78 8.73 -16.99
C ALA A 222 7.59 7.75 -15.82
N LEU A 223 8.17 8.07 -14.67
CA LEU A 223 7.99 7.30 -13.44
C LEU A 223 6.53 7.33 -12.96
N PHE A 224 5.89 8.49 -13.01
CA PHE A 224 4.47 8.62 -12.69
C PHE A 224 3.61 7.79 -13.65
N GLY A 225 3.83 7.89 -14.97
CA GLY A 225 3.07 7.13 -15.96
C GLY A 225 3.21 5.62 -15.78
N SER A 226 4.43 5.11 -15.58
CA SER A 226 4.65 3.67 -15.34
C SER A 226 4.04 3.19 -14.03
N ILE A 227 4.19 3.94 -12.93
CA ILE A 227 3.57 3.60 -11.65
C ILE A 227 2.05 3.69 -11.74
N LEU A 228 1.50 4.68 -12.46
CA LEU A 228 0.06 4.84 -12.64
C LEU A 228 -0.53 3.62 -13.38
N VAL A 229 0.06 3.21 -14.49
CA VAL A 229 -0.45 2.05 -15.24
C VAL A 229 -0.23 0.75 -14.46
N ALA A 230 0.95 0.53 -13.86
CA ALA A 230 1.20 -0.63 -12.99
C ALA A 230 0.23 -0.66 -11.80
N GLY A 231 -0.03 0.52 -11.22
CA GLY A 231 -0.96 0.73 -10.12
C GLY A 231 -2.40 0.41 -10.51
N ILE A 232 -2.88 0.89 -11.66
CA ILE A 232 -4.22 0.59 -12.18
C ILE A 232 -4.37 -0.91 -12.44
N MET A 233 -3.42 -1.53 -13.14
CA MET A 233 -3.50 -2.97 -13.45
C MET A 233 -3.54 -3.82 -12.18
N GLY A 234 -2.65 -3.55 -11.24
CA GLY A 234 -2.63 -4.34 -10.01
C GLY A 234 -3.77 -3.98 -9.05
N TYR A 235 -4.30 -2.74 -9.09
CA TYR A 235 -5.54 -2.38 -8.39
C TYR A 235 -6.74 -3.15 -8.96
N VAL A 236 -6.87 -3.26 -10.28
CA VAL A 236 -7.91 -4.07 -10.91
C VAL A 236 -7.75 -5.54 -10.51
N ALA A 237 -6.53 -6.08 -10.58
CA ALA A 237 -6.26 -7.46 -10.18
C ALA A 237 -6.58 -7.74 -8.70
N SER A 238 -6.21 -6.82 -7.79
CA SER A 238 -6.53 -6.96 -6.38
C SER A 238 -8.03 -6.86 -6.10
N ASN A 239 -8.75 -5.95 -6.77
CA ASN A 239 -10.20 -5.84 -6.64
C ASN A 239 -10.92 -7.08 -7.18
N ILE A 240 -10.47 -7.65 -8.30
CA ILE A 240 -11.02 -8.93 -8.80
C ILE A 240 -10.82 -10.02 -7.75
N GLY A 241 -9.61 -10.12 -7.17
CA GLY A 241 -9.32 -11.07 -6.10
C GLY A 241 -10.22 -10.88 -4.87
N THR A 242 -10.46 -9.65 -4.46
CA THR A 242 -11.35 -9.31 -3.34
C THR A 242 -12.81 -9.61 -3.62
N THR A 243 -13.33 -9.22 -4.78
CA THR A 243 -14.72 -9.49 -5.17
C THR A 243 -14.98 -10.98 -5.29
N LEU A 244 -14.10 -11.72 -5.96
CA LEU A 244 -14.22 -13.18 -6.06
C LEU A 244 -14.06 -13.86 -4.69
N GLY A 245 -13.13 -13.37 -3.86
CA GLY A 245 -12.95 -13.88 -2.51
C GLY A 245 -14.19 -13.69 -1.66
N MET A 246 -14.77 -12.47 -1.65
CA MET A 246 -16.00 -12.19 -0.92
C MET A 246 -17.17 -13.04 -1.41
N GLN A 247 -17.34 -13.20 -2.73
CA GLN A 247 -18.39 -14.05 -3.29
C GLN A 247 -18.22 -15.52 -2.92
N LEU A 248 -16.98 -16.01 -2.82
CA LEU A 248 -16.70 -17.38 -2.38
C LEU A 248 -16.96 -17.57 -0.89
N ALA A 249 -16.51 -16.62 -0.05
CA ALA A 249 -16.73 -16.67 1.38
C ALA A 249 -18.22 -16.58 1.73
N PHE A 250 -18.98 -15.81 0.94
CA PHE A 250 -20.39 -15.49 1.19
C PHE A 250 -21.20 -15.63 -0.10
N PRO A 251 -21.49 -16.87 -0.55
CA PRO A 251 -22.19 -17.10 -1.80
C PRO A 251 -23.60 -16.52 -1.82
N ASP A 252 -24.24 -16.42 -0.64
CA ASP A 252 -25.58 -15.87 -0.49
C ASP A 252 -25.60 -14.33 -0.41
N LEU A 253 -24.44 -13.68 -0.22
CA LEU A 253 -24.37 -12.23 -0.14
C LEU A 253 -24.47 -11.64 -1.56
N SER A 254 -25.59 -10.96 -1.83
CA SER A 254 -25.78 -10.26 -3.09
C SER A 254 -24.87 -9.03 -3.17
N PHE A 255 -24.54 -8.59 -4.40
CA PHE A 255 -23.79 -7.35 -4.61
C PHE A 255 -24.47 -6.12 -3.99
N ALA A 256 -25.82 -6.10 -3.97
CA ALA A 256 -26.58 -5.04 -3.34
C ALA A 256 -26.40 -5.01 -1.82
N GLU A 257 -26.40 -6.17 -1.15
CA GLU A 257 -26.12 -6.27 0.28
C GLU A 257 -24.67 -5.91 0.60
N TYR A 258 -23.72 -6.29 -0.25
CA TYR A 258 -22.34 -5.83 -0.12
C TYR A 258 -22.23 -4.29 -0.19
N ILE A 259 -22.91 -3.65 -1.14
CA ILE A 259 -22.94 -2.18 -1.20
C ILE A 259 -23.57 -1.59 0.06
N LYS A 260 -24.70 -2.14 0.52
CA LYS A 260 -25.36 -1.68 1.76
C LYS A 260 -24.41 -1.77 2.95
N LEU A 261 -23.75 -2.92 3.12
CA LEU A 261 -22.74 -3.15 4.15
C LEU A 261 -21.61 -2.13 4.08
N SER A 262 -21.08 -1.86 2.88
CA SER A 262 -20.01 -0.89 2.67
C SER A 262 -20.42 0.57 2.89
N SER A 263 -21.72 0.86 2.76
CA SER A 263 -22.26 2.22 2.84
C SER A 263 -22.63 2.65 4.26
N GLY A 264 -22.80 1.69 5.19
CA GLY A 264 -23.22 1.97 6.57
C GLY A 264 -24.61 2.61 6.69
N LEU A 265 -25.46 2.50 5.66
CA LEU A 265 -26.75 3.19 5.59
C LEU A 265 -27.85 2.54 6.47
N ASP A 266 -27.62 1.36 7.02
CA ASP A 266 -28.57 0.64 7.89
C ASP A 266 -27.80 -0.21 8.92
N SER A 267 -27.74 0.27 10.16
CA SER A 267 -26.89 -0.31 11.22
C SER A 267 -27.38 -1.69 11.71
N GLU A 268 -28.69 -1.94 11.73
CA GLU A 268 -29.25 -3.23 12.17
C GLU A 268 -28.99 -4.33 11.15
N SER A 269 -29.31 -4.12 9.86
CA SER A 269 -29.04 -5.13 8.83
C SER A 269 -27.54 -5.33 8.59
N THR A 270 -26.74 -4.28 8.78
CA THR A 270 -25.27 -4.36 8.78
C THR A 270 -24.77 -5.25 9.92
N LEU A 271 -25.30 -5.06 11.14
CA LEU A 271 -24.90 -5.89 12.28
C LEU A 271 -25.25 -7.36 12.07
N GLU A 272 -26.49 -7.68 11.67
CA GLU A 272 -26.91 -9.07 11.41
C GLU A 272 -26.02 -9.72 10.35
N THR A 273 -25.73 -8.98 9.27
CA THR A 273 -24.83 -9.48 8.21
C THR A 273 -23.44 -9.75 8.78
N LEU A 274 -22.85 -8.80 9.51
CA LEU A 274 -21.50 -8.94 10.10
C LEU A 274 -21.41 -10.06 11.13
N GLU A 275 -22.46 -10.29 11.92
CA GLU A 275 -22.53 -11.41 12.85
C GLU A 275 -22.49 -12.74 12.10
N ARG A 276 -23.31 -12.87 11.04
CA ARG A 276 -23.25 -14.03 10.14
C ARG A 276 -21.86 -14.18 9.49
N LEU A 277 -21.23 -13.08 9.08
CA LEU A 277 -19.87 -13.12 8.53
C LEU A 277 -18.86 -13.58 9.59
N SER A 278 -18.96 -13.09 10.82
CA SER A 278 -18.06 -13.45 11.93
C SER A 278 -18.16 -14.92 12.30
N GLU A 279 -19.38 -15.45 12.36
CA GLU A 279 -19.64 -16.86 12.63
C GLU A 279 -19.16 -17.75 11.49
N SER A 280 -19.35 -17.35 10.23
CA SER A 280 -18.94 -18.14 9.05
C SER A 280 -17.46 -17.98 8.68
N ALA A 281 -16.82 -16.87 9.08
CA ALA A 281 -15.39 -16.63 8.93
C ALA A 281 -14.52 -17.60 9.76
N SER A 282 -15.13 -18.45 10.59
CA SER A 282 -14.42 -19.55 11.24
C SER A 282 -14.01 -20.63 10.23
N PHE A 283 -12.75 -20.60 9.78
CA PHE A 283 -12.00 -21.70 9.12
C PHE A 283 -12.76 -22.58 8.10
N ASN A 284 -13.85 -22.10 7.49
CA ASN A 284 -14.51 -22.85 6.43
C ASN A 284 -13.60 -22.80 5.20
N VAL A 285 -13.60 -23.88 4.42
CA VAL A 285 -12.71 -24.03 3.26
C VAL A 285 -12.86 -22.84 2.30
N MET A 286 -14.08 -22.31 2.18
CA MET A 286 -14.40 -21.18 1.30
C MET A 286 -13.74 -19.86 1.73
N SER A 287 -13.70 -19.54 3.02
CA SER A 287 -13.03 -18.35 3.56
C SER A 287 -11.52 -18.45 3.39
N VAL A 288 -10.94 -19.64 3.55
CA VAL A 288 -9.52 -19.86 3.29
C VAL A 288 -9.20 -19.61 1.81
N LEU A 289 -10.02 -20.15 0.89
CA LEU A 289 -9.88 -19.91 -0.55
C LEU A 289 -10.06 -18.42 -0.90
N ALA A 290 -11.01 -17.75 -0.27
CA ALA A 290 -11.23 -16.32 -0.43
C ALA A 290 -10.00 -15.50 -0.02
N ILE A 291 -9.42 -15.80 1.15
CA ILE A 291 -8.20 -15.15 1.65
C ILE A 291 -7.02 -15.42 0.69
N ILE A 292 -6.91 -16.62 0.13
CA ILE A 292 -5.90 -16.95 -0.88
C ILE A 292 -6.07 -16.08 -2.12
N LEU A 293 -7.28 -15.96 -2.69
CA LEU A 293 -7.53 -15.14 -3.88
C LEU A 293 -7.22 -13.65 -3.64
N ILE A 294 -7.63 -13.12 -2.49
CA ILE A 294 -7.29 -11.76 -2.05
C ILE A 294 -5.77 -11.60 -1.99
N SER A 295 -5.08 -12.56 -1.39
CA SER A 295 -3.62 -12.57 -1.22
C SER A 295 -2.86 -12.64 -2.54
N VAL A 296 -3.37 -13.39 -3.53
CA VAL A 296 -2.83 -13.41 -4.90
C VAL A 296 -2.90 -12.01 -5.51
N GLY A 297 -4.06 -11.36 -5.39
CA GLY A 297 -4.27 -10.00 -5.89
C GLY A 297 -3.28 -8.99 -5.28
N TYR A 298 -3.12 -8.99 -3.96
CA TYR A 298 -2.16 -8.12 -3.27
C TYR A 298 -0.71 -8.45 -3.61
N SER A 299 -0.33 -9.72 -3.68
CA SER A 299 1.02 -10.11 -4.05
C SER A 299 1.35 -9.70 -5.49
N PHE A 300 0.40 -9.86 -6.41
CA PHE A 300 0.53 -9.44 -7.80
C PHE A 300 0.68 -7.93 -7.93
N TYR A 301 -0.17 -7.16 -7.23
CA TYR A 301 -0.09 -5.69 -7.18
C TYR A 301 1.29 -5.20 -6.73
N ASN A 302 1.82 -5.80 -5.66
CA ASN A 302 3.13 -5.42 -5.12
C ASN A 302 4.28 -5.75 -6.07
N LEU A 303 4.23 -6.87 -6.79
CA LEU A 303 5.23 -7.22 -7.80
C LEU A 303 5.19 -6.25 -8.99
N LEU A 304 3.99 -5.91 -9.48
CA LEU A 304 3.81 -4.93 -10.57
C LEU A 304 4.40 -3.56 -10.21
N LEU A 305 4.12 -3.07 -9.01
CA LEU A 305 4.67 -1.78 -8.55
C LEU A 305 6.19 -1.79 -8.38
N SER A 306 6.79 -2.95 -8.18
CA SER A 306 8.24 -3.08 -7.99
C SER A 306 9.02 -2.96 -9.30
N GLY A 307 8.41 -3.34 -10.43
CA GLY A 307 9.03 -3.27 -11.77
C GLY A 307 9.54 -1.87 -12.14
N PRO A 308 8.68 -0.84 -12.15
CA PRO A 308 9.10 0.52 -12.49
C PRO A 308 10.19 1.04 -11.56
N GLN A 309 10.08 0.79 -10.25
CA GLN A 309 11.08 1.21 -9.26
C GLN A 309 12.45 0.61 -9.56
N ALA A 310 12.49 -0.69 -9.91
CA ALA A 310 13.73 -1.38 -10.24
C ALA A 310 14.37 -0.81 -11.51
N TYR A 311 13.56 -0.66 -12.56
CA TYR A 311 13.97 -0.18 -13.88
C TYR A 311 14.60 1.22 -13.81
N PHE A 312 13.90 2.19 -13.21
CA PHE A 312 14.41 3.56 -13.14
C PHE A 312 15.66 3.70 -12.28
N THR A 313 15.77 2.89 -11.22
CA THR A 313 16.96 2.87 -10.36
C THR A 313 18.17 2.29 -11.09
N ARG A 314 17.98 1.20 -11.87
CA ARG A 314 19.03 0.62 -12.71
C ARG A 314 19.53 1.63 -13.75
N GLN A 315 18.60 2.23 -14.49
CA GLN A 315 18.93 3.22 -15.51
C GLN A 315 19.69 4.42 -14.92
N TRP A 316 19.34 4.86 -13.71
CA TRP A 316 20.06 5.92 -13.01
C TRP A 316 21.49 5.49 -12.63
N ALA A 317 21.67 4.26 -12.13
CA ALA A 317 22.98 3.73 -11.81
C ALA A 317 23.90 3.60 -13.04
N GLU A 318 23.36 3.08 -14.15
CA GLU A 318 24.08 2.92 -15.42
C GLU A 318 24.50 4.28 -16.02
N SER A 319 23.57 5.25 -16.03
CA SER A 319 23.86 6.61 -16.51
C SER A 319 24.95 7.28 -15.66
N GLY A 320 24.93 7.02 -14.35
CA GLY A 320 25.91 7.54 -13.42
C GLY A 320 27.31 6.95 -13.59
N ALA A 321 27.40 5.66 -13.90
CA ALA A 321 28.66 4.99 -14.21
C ALA A 321 29.30 5.54 -15.48
N ALA A 322 28.50 5.72 -16.54
CA ALA A 322 28.98 6.30 -17.80
C ALA A 322 29.55 7.73 -17.61
N ALA A 323 28.86 8.58 -16.85
CA ALA A 323 29.35 9.93 -16.56
C ALA A 323 30.67 9.94 -15.74
N TYR A 324 30.91 8.91 -14.93
CA TYR A 324 32.17 8.77 -14.20
C TYR A 324 33.32 8.35 -15.12
N GLU A 325 33.08 7.40 -16.03
CA GLU A 325 34.06 6.97 -17.04
C GLU A 325 34.45 8.15 -17.96
N ASP A 326 33.47 8.94 -18.43
CA ASP A 326 33.74 10.10 -19.30
C ASP A 326 34.55 11.21 -18.61
N SER A 327 34.47 11.31 -17.27
CA SER A 327 35.19 12.33 -16.49
C SER A 327 36.57 11.89 -16.01
N HIS A 328 36.91 10.60 -16.11
CA HIS A 328 38.17 10.01 -15.66
C HIS A 328 38.72 9.01 -16.71
N PRO A 329 39.09 9.50 -17.92
CA PRO A 329 39.54 8.66 -19.03
C PRO A 329 40.88 7.94 -18.80
#